data_AF-A0A8T6RLX9-F1
#
_entry.id   AF-A0A8T6RLX9-F1
#
_cell.length_a   1.000
_cell.length_b   1.000
_cell.length_c   1.000
_cell.angle_alpha   90.00
_cell.angle_beta   90.00
_cell.angle_gamma   90.00
#
_symmetry.space_group_name_H-M   'P 1'
#
loop_
_entity.id
_entity.type
_entity.pdbx_description
1 polymer ?
#
loop_
_entity_poly.entity_id
_entity_poly.type
_entity_poly.pdbx_seq_one_letter_code
_entity_poly.pdbx_strand_id
1 'polypeptide(L)'
;MPIGIIFADWDSLHGPILKAKYMEKNIDFDIEYLNIFLLHTASGWKESEAQKQAFTQYTKYNLASMYIPKTEGNVLRRMLIAIILETYETKPNKYYEILQNINVDELLTTDIARIENYLKNIYENKIKKICQSFTIEEIKKMIPLKTGYFRNKITDKTISELKDKFGEWALDFLDHLPQNLEVEKLENLFQRTENEVATLIIWATEHGIIRLIG
;
A
#
# COMPACT_ATOMS: atom_id res chain seq x y z
N MET A 1 2.50 -0.74 -4.09
CA MET A 1 1.42 -1.75 -4.15
C MET A 1 1.34 -2.49 -2.82
N PRO A 2 0.15 -2.94 -2.36
CA PRO A 2 0.03 -3.86 -1.25
C PRO A 2 0.62 -5.21 -1.65
N ILE A 3 1.20 -5.87 -0.66
CA ILE A 3 1.84 -7.17 -0.80
C ILE A 3 1.42 -8.13 0.31
N GLY A 4 0.71 -7.63 1.32
CA GLY A 4 0.04 -8.47 2.30
C GLY A 4 -0.72 -7.69 3.35
N ILE A 5 -1.29 -8.44 4.29
CA ILE A 5 -1.95 -7.94 5.49
C ILE A 5 -1.58 -8.87 6.66
N ILE A 6 -1.36 -8.27 7.83
CA ILE A 6 -0.99 -8.97 9.06
C ILE A 6 -1.95 -8.64 10.18
N PHE A 7 -2.03 -9.55 11.15
CA PHE A 7 -2.66 -9.36 12.43
C PHE A 7 -1.70 -9.77 13.55
N ALA A 8 -1.37 -8.81 14.42
CA ALA A 8 -0.60 -9.04 15.62
C ALA A 8 -1.43 -8.73 16.86
N ASP A 9 -1.16 -9.47 17.93
CA ASP A 9 -1.92 -9.43 19.17
C ASP A 9 -1.01 -9.70 20.36
N TRP A 10 -1.21 -8.96 21.44
CA TRP A 10 -0.45 -9.09 22.68
C TRP A 10 -1.18 -8.53 23.87
N ASP A 11 -0.65 -8.81 25.05
CA ASP A 11 -1.18 -8.32 26.31
C ASP A 11 -0.10 -7.54 27.09
N SER A 12 -0.34 -7.23 28.35
CA SER A 12 0.63 -6.55 29.21
C SER A 12 1.77 -7.43 29.71
N LEU A 13 1.62 -8.76 29.63
CA LEU A 13 2.56 -9.76 30.16
C LEU A 13 3.45 -10.37 29.06
N HIS A 14 2.92 -10.46 27.84
CA HIS A 14 3.56 -11.07 26.68
C HIS A 14 3.79 -10.03 25.59
N GLY A 15 4.93 -10.15 24.90
CA GLY A 15 5.25 -9.32 23.75
C GLY A 15 4.32 -9.54 22.54
N PRO A 16 4.50 -8.76 21.47
CA PRO A 16 3.75 -8.87 20.23
C PRO A 16 3.92 -10.26 19.61
N ILE A 17 2.79 -10.89 19.27
CA ILE A 17 2.79 -12.14 18.52
C ILE A 17 2.08 -11.90 17.19
N LEU A 18 2.74 -12.26 16.09
CA LEU A 18 2.12 -12.30 14.77
C LEU A 18 1.16 -13.50 14.74
N LYS A 19 -0.13 -13.23 14.93
CA LYS A 19 -1.15 -14.29 15.01
C LYS A 19 -1.51 -14.86 13.65
N ALA A 20 -1.57 -14.02 12.63
CA ALA A 20 -1.94 -14.42 11.28
C ALA A 20 -1.37 -13.45 10.25
N LYS A 21 -1.15 -13.95 9.04
CA LYS A 21 -0.79 -13.13 7.88
C LYS A 21 -1.34 -13.71 6.59
N TYR A 22 -1.60 -12.84 5.63
CA TYR A 22 -1.72 -13.20 4.23
C TYR A 22 -0.74 -12.37 3.42
N MET A 23 0.08 -13.02 2.60
CA MET A 23 1.10 -12.38 1.78
C MET A 23 0.98 -12.85 0.34
N GLU A 24 0.85 -11.91 -0.60
CA GLU A 24 0.88 -12.18 -2.04
C GLU A 24 2.31 -12.42 -2.54
N LYS A 25 3.31 -11.86 -1.84
CA LYS A 25 4.73 -12.07 -2.10
C LYS A 25 5.40 -12.67 -0.89
N ASN A 26 6.35 -13.57 -1.11
CA ASN A 26 7.14 -14.12 -0.01
C ASN A 26 8.09 -13.03 0.50
N ILE A 27 7.94 -12.66 1.76
CA ILE A 27 8.74 -11.64 2.45
C ILE A 27 9.32 -12.29 3.69
N ASP A 28 10.62 -12.12 3.89
CA ASP A 28 11.25 -12.44 5.17
C ASP A 28 10.80 -11.41 6.20
N PHE A 29 9.79 -11.79 6.99
CA PHE A 29 9.03 -10.87 7.81
C PHE A 29 9.60 -10.75 9.23
N ASP A 30 10.53 -11.63 9.63
CA ASP A 30 11.00 -11.69 11.02
C ASP A 30 11.83 -10.45 11.41
N ILE A 31 12.60 -9.91 10.47
CA ILE A 31 13.40 -8.67 10.67
C ILE A 31 12.51 -7.41 10.58
N GLU A 32 11.56 -7.40 9.65
CA GLU A 32 10.69 -6.24 9.40
C GLU A 32 9.62 -6.09 10.50
N TYR A 33 9.11 -7.21 11.04
CA TYR A 33 8.08 -7.24 12.08
C TYR A 33 8.47 -6.47 13.35
N LEU A 34 9.72 -6.59 13.79
CA LEU A 34 10.21 -5.91 14.99
C LEU A 34 10.20 -4.38 14.83
N ASN A 35 10.61 -3.89 13.66
CA ASN A 35 10.62 -2.45 13.36
C ASN A 35 9.19 -1.88 13.30
N ILE A 36 8.28 -2.60 12.63
CA ILE A 36 6.85 -2.28 12.57
C ILE A 36 6.28 -2.15 14.00
N PHE A 37 6.61 -3.09 14.87
CA PHE A 37 6.14 -3.09 16.25
C PHE A 37 6.72 -1.94 17.11
N LEU A 38 8.02 -1.69 17.01
CA LEU A 38 8.70 -0.64 17.78
C LEU A 38 8.14 0.76 17.46
N LEU A 39 7.81 1.00 16.19
CA LEU A 39 7.23 2.26 15.73
C LEU A 39 5.84 2.53 16.33
N HIS A 40 5.01 1.50 16.51
CA HIS A 40 3.68 1.63 17.08
C HIS A 40 3.64 1.62 18.61
N THR A 41 4.63 1.01 19.26
CA THR A 41 4.67 0.95 20.73
C THR A 41 5.40 2.11 21.38
N ALA A 42 6.28 2.81 20.65
CA ALA A 42 7.06 3.94 21.18
C ALA A 42 6.27 5.24 21.39
N SER A 43 5.15 5.46 20.67
CA SER A 43 4.53 6.79 20.59
C SER A 43 3.43 7.09 21.62
N GLY A 44 3.05 6.13 22.47
CA GLY A 44 1.95 6.33 23.43
C GLY A 44 0.56 6.43 22.76
N TRP A 45 -0.46 5.87 23.41
CA TRP A 45 -1.82 5.81 22.85
C TRP A 45 -2.57 7.12 23.08
N LYS A 46 -3.17 7.67 22.02
CA LYS A 46 -4.17 8.75 22.09
C LYS A 46 -5.40 8.33 21.30
N GLU A 47 -6.55 8.32 21.97
CA GLU A 47 -7.84 7.87 21.43
C GLU A 47 -8.31 8.66 20.18
N SER A 48 -8.00 9.95 20.11
CA SER A 48 -8.27 10.81 18.95
C SER A 48 -7.33 10.58 17.76
N GLU A 49 -6.22 9.88 18.01
CA GLU A 49 -5.16 9.57 17.06
C GLU A 49 -5.04 8.04 17.00
N ALA A 50 -6.10 7.33 16.56
CA ALA A 50 -5.93 5.97 16.06
C ALA A 50 -4.73 6.03 15.10
N GLN A 51 -3.55 5.56 15.55
CA GLN A 51 -2.28 6.09 15.04
C GLN A 51 -2.19 5.78 13.54
N LYS A 52 -2.51 6.78 12.74
CA LYS A 52 -2.34 6.80 11.29
C LYS A 52 -0.85 6.96 11.01
N GLN A 53 -0.03 5.99 11.42
CA GLN A 53 1.35 5.93 10.94
C GLN A 53 1.30 5.31 9.55
N ALA A 54 1.02 6.17 8.58
CA ALA A 54 1.43 5.87 7.23
C ALA A 54 2.89 6.31 7.19
N PHE A 55 3.74 5.47 6.61
CA PHE A 55 5.11 5.82 6.21
C PHE A 55 6.12 5.88 7.35
N THR A 56 6.98 4.88 7.39
CA THR A 56 8.20 4.91 8.20
C THR A 56 9.38 4.61 7.29
N GLN A 57 10.36 5.52 7.25
CA GLN A 57 11.55 5.43 6.38
C GLN A 57 12.55 4.35 6.83
N TYR A 58 12.19 3.56 7.85
CA TYR A 58 13.08 2.67 8.58
C TYR A 58 12.98 1.20 8.13
N THR A 59 12.05 0.90 7.24
CA THR A 59 11.76 -0.45 6.71
C THR A 59 11.79 -0.44 5.18
N LYS A 60 12.08 -1.59 4.56
CA LYS A 60 11.99 -1.74 3.09
C LYS A 60 10.54 -1.56 2.60
N TYR A 61 9.59 -1.74 3.50
CA TYR A 61 8.14 -1.72 3.25
C TYR A 61 7.48 -0.54 3.95
N ASN A 62 6.46 0.03 3.31
CA ASN A 62 5.54 0.95 3.97
C ASN A 62 4.37 0.19 4.59
N LEU A 63 3.66 0.85 5.50
CA LEU A 63 2.51 0.31 6.18
C LEU A 63 1.33 1.28 6.17
N ALA A 64 0.14 0.71 6.13
CA ALA A 64 -1.07 1.33 6.66
C ALA A 64 -1.58 0.45 7.79
N SER A 65 -1.81 1.00 8.97
CA SER A 65 -2.05 0.21 10.18
C SER A 65 -3.16 0.78 11.05
N MET A 66 -3.80 -0.10 11.81
CA MET A 66 -4.77 0.25 12.84
C MET A 66 -4.43 -0.48 14.14
N TYR A 67 -4.25 0.31 15.20
CA TYR A 67 -4.05 -0.17 16.56
C TYR A 67 -5.40 -0.21 17.30
N ILE A 68 -5.66 -1.31 18.00
CA ILE A 68 -6.94 -1.56 18.67
C ILE A 68 -6.66 -2.02 20.11
N PRO A 69 -6.91 -1.18 21.13
CA PRO A 69 -6.90 -1.62 22.51
C PRO A 69 -8.22 -2.30 22.87
N LYS A 70 -8.16 -3.40 23.64
CA LYS A 70 -9.35 -4.04 24.21
C LYS A 70 -9.05 -4.48 25.64
N THR A 71 -9.93 -4.13 26.57
CA THR A 71 -9.84 -4.61 27.95
C THR A 71 -10.65 -5.90 28.07
N GLU A 72 -9.98 -7.01 28.39
CA GLU A 72 -10.63 -8.30 28.68
C GLU A 72 -10.35 -8.65 30.16
N GLY A 73 -11.34 -8.39 31.01
CA GLY A 73 -11.17 -8.49 32.47
C GLY A 73 -10.17 -7.45 32.99
N ASN A 74 -9.11 -7.91 33.66
CA ASN A 74 -8.03 -7.05 34.19
C ASN A 74 -6.83 -6.96 33.23
N VAL A 75 -6.91 -7.52 32.02
CA VAL A 75 -5.81 -7.57 31.06
C VAL A 75 -6.08 -6.57 29.93
N LEU A 76 -5.13 -5.66 29.73
CA LEU A 76 -5.14 -4.77 28.56
C LEU A 76 -4.52 -5.51 27.38
N ARG A 77 -5.39 -5.97 26.48
CA ARG A 77 -5.03 -6.58 25.21
C ARG A 77 -4.85 -5.50 24.15
N ARG A 78 -3.89 -5.71 23.28
CA ARG A 78 -3.45 -4.77 22.25
C ARG A 78 -3.33 -5.51 20.95
N MET A 79 -3.94 -4.96 19.91
CA MET A 79 -3.97 -5.55 18.59
C MET A 79 -3.48 -4.56 17.56
N LEU A 80 -2.83 -5.09 16.52
CA LEU A 80 -2.38 -4.34 15.36
C LEU A 80 -2.83 -5.10 14.10
N ILE A 81 -3.57 -4.41 13.24
CA ILE A 81 -3.83 -4.86 11.88
C ILE A 81 -3.03 -3.95 10.96
N ALA A 82 -2.21 -4.51 10.09
CA ALA A 82 -1.40 -3.70 9.18
C ALA A 82 -1.39 -4.28 7.76
N ILE A 83 -1.52 -3.39 6.78
CA ILE A 83 -1.38 -3.67 5.35
C ILE A 83 0.06 -3.35 4.98
N ILE A 84 0.74 -4.33 4.38
CA ILE A 84 2.15 -4.23 3.98
C ILE A 84 2.21 -3.74 2.55
N LEU A 85 3.05 -2.73 2.29
CA LEU A 85 3.15 -2.04 1.01
C LEU A 85 4.61 -2.07 0.50
N GLU A 86 4.84 -2.46 -0.75
CA GLU A 86 6.18 -2.60 -1.37
C GLU A 86 6.89 -1.25 -1.62
N THR A 87 6.12 -0.17 -1.71
CA THR A 87 6.61 1.17 -2.10
C THR A 87 5.79 2.26 -1.42
N TYR A 88 6.14 3.53 -1.63
CA TYR A 88 5.26 4.65 -1.31
C TYR A 88 3.97 4.50 -2.12
N GLU A 89 2.84 4.48 -1.41
CA GLU A 89 1.51 4.28 -1.98
C GLU A 89 0.72 5.59 -1.88
N THR A 90 -0.02 5.90 -2.93
CA THR A 90 -0.57 7.23 -3.19
C THR A 90 -1.96 7.44 -2.59
N LYS A 91 -2.59 6.38 -2.06
CA LYS A 91 -3.96 6.39 -1.50
C LYS A 91 -4.04 5.87 -0.06
N PRO A 92 -3.26 6.42 0.90
CA PRO A 92 -3.26 5.93 2.29
C PRO A 92 -4.65 5.94 2.94
N ASN A 93 -5.47 6.95 2.65
CA ASN A 93 -6.84 7.08 3.19
C ASN A 93 -7.75 5.90 2.84
N LYS A 94 -7.63 5.33 1.64
CA LYS A 94 -8.45 4.17 1.23
C LYS A 94 -8.09 2.91 2.00
N TYR A 95 -6.81 2.73 2.33
CA TYR A 95 -6.39 1.62 3.18
C TYR A 95 -6.89 1.79 4.62
N TYR A 96 -6.90 3.03 5.14
CA TYR A 96 -7.48 3.31 6.45
C TYR A 96 -8.99 3.05 6.50
N GLU A 97 -9.75 3.45 5.47
CA GLU A 97 -11.17 3.13 5.35
C GLU A 97 -11.41 1.60 5.40
N ILE A 98 -10.57 0.80 4.74
CA ILE A 98 -10.68 -0.67 4.84
C ILE A 98 -10.43 -1.12 6.27
N LEU A 99 -9.32 -0.69 6.88
CA LEU A 99 -8.91 -1.12 8.22
C LEU A 99 -9.98 -0.81 9.26
N GLN A 100 -10.58 0.39 9.21
CA GLN A 100 -11.67 0.81 10.12
C GLN A 100 -12.94 -0.06 9.99
N ASN A 101 -13.15 -0.68 8.84
CA ASN A 101 -14.30 -1.54 8.56
C ASN A 101 -14.02 -3.03 8.78
N ILE A 102 -12.87 -3.40 9.33
CA ILE A 102 -12.57 -4.78 9.69
C ILE A 102 -13.36 -5.15 10.95
N ASN A 103 -14.07 -6.29 10.91
CA ASN A 103 -14.74 -6.82 12.07
C ASN A 103 -13.70 -7.47 13.00
N VAL A 104 -13.39 -6.80 14.11
CA VAL A 104 -12.39 -7.23 15.09
C VAL A 104 -12.77 -8.57 15.72
N ASP A 105 -14.05 -8.88 15.88
CA ASP A 105 -14.49 -10.13 16.50
C ASP A 105 -14.10 -11.36 15.65
N GLU A 106 -14.01 -11.22 14.32
CA GLU A 106 -13.50 -12.29 13.44
C GLU A 106 -12.00 -12.55 13.63
N LEU A 107 -11.25 -11.58 14.17
CA LEU A 107 -9.82 -11.71 14.46
C LEU A 107 -9.52 -12.25 15.86
N LEU A 108 -10.52 -12.24 16.75
CA LEU A 108 -10.37 -12.64 18.15
C LEU A 108 -10.60 -14.14 18.38
N THR A 109 -10.96 -14.89 17.34
CA THR A 109 -11.05 -16.35 17.40
C THR A 109 -9.69 -17.01 17.70
N THR A 110 -9.71 -18.24 18.22
CA THR A 110 -8.50 -19.04 18.45
C THR A 110 -8.08 -19.84 17.22
N ASP A 111 -8.95 -19.95 16.21
CA ASP A 111 -8.66 -20.68 14.96
C ASP A 111 -7.84 -19.79 14.00
N ILE A 112 -6.53 -20.01 13.97
CA ILE A 112 -5.59 -19.27 13.12
C ILE A 112 -5.98 -19.39 11.64
N ALA A 113 -6.40 -20.57 11.17
CA ALA A 113 -6.74 -20.78 9.76
C ALA A 113 -7.97 -19.96 9.35
N ARG A 114 -8.92 -19.76 10.27
CA ARG A 114 -10.07 -18.87 10.04
C ARG A 114 -9.63 -17.41 9.93
N ILE A 115 -8.73 -16.95 10.80
CA ILE A 115 -8.19 -15.58 10.74
C ILE A 115 -7.46 -15.36 9.41
N GLU A 116 -6.59 -16.28 9.00
CA GLU A 116 -5.85 -16.17 7.74
C GLU A 116 -6.77 -16.12 6.52
N ASN A 117 -7.82 -16.94 6.48
CA ASN A 117 -8.82 -16.90 5.42
C ASN A 117 -9.61 -15.57 5.39
N TYR A 118 -9.92 -15.01 6.56
CA TYR A 118 -10.58 -13.72 6.67
C TYR A 118 -9.68 -12.59 6.15
N LEU A 119 -8.41 -12.58 6.57
CA LEU A 119 -7.40 -11.63 6.08
C LEU A 119 -7.19 -11.75 4.56
N LYS A 120 -7.10 -12.98 4.04
CA LYS A 120 -7.02 -13.26 2.59
C LYS A 120 -8.22 -12.65 1.84
N ASN A 121 -9.44 -12.87 2.33
CA ASN A 121 -10.65 -12.34 1.69
C ASN A 121 -10.62 -10.80 1.64
N ILE A 122 -10.30 -10.14 2.76
CA ILE A 122 -10.14 -8.68 2.81
C ILE A 122 -9.10 -8.23 1.80
N TYR A 123 -7.96 -8.93 1.74
CA TYR A 123 -6.88 -8.58 0.84
C TYR A 123 -7.30 -8.67 -0.63
N GLU A 124 -7.80 -9.83 -1.07
CA GLU A 124 -8.14 -10.10 -2.47
C GLU A 124 -9.32 -9.24 -2.95
N ASN A 125 -10.31 -9.00 -2.09
CA ASN A 125 -11.54 -8.33 -2.50
C ASN A 125 -11.54 -6.82 -2.27
N LYS A 126 -10.77 -6.30 -1.32
CA LYS A 126 -10.76 -4.88 -0.96
C LYS A 126 -9.39 -4.25 -1.20
N ILE A 127 -8.33 -4.77 -0.57
CA ILE A 127 -7.01 -4.12 -0.55
C ILE A 127 -6.37 -4.12 -1.95
N LYS A 128 -6.32 -5.28 -2.61
CA LYS A 128 -5.70 -5.43 -3.93
C LYS A 128 -6.35 -4.54 -4.99
N LYS A 129 -7.65 -4.25 -4.84
CA LYS A 129 -8.41 -3.40 -5.76
C LYS A 129 -8.16 -1.91 -5.56
N ILE A 130 -7.63 -1.45 -4.41
CA ILE A 130 -7.27 -0.04 -4.23
C ILE A 130 -6.18 0.39 -5.21
N CYS A 131 -5.22 -0.50 -5.48
CA CYS A 131 -4.17 -0.23 -6.47
C CYS A 131 -4.64 -0.19 -7.91
N GLN A 132 -5.89 -0.53 -8.20
CA GLN A 132 -6.38 -0.75 -9.57
C GLN A 132 -7.34 0.33 -10.07
N SER A 133 -7.45 1.48 -9.41
CA SER A 133 -8.32 2.54 -9.93
C SER A 133 -7.86 3.91 -9.50
N PHE A 134 -6.95 4.50 -10.28
CA PHE A 134 -6.89 5.95 -10.37
C PHE A 134 -7.90 6.41 -11.42
N THR A 135 -8.67 7.45 -11.12
CA THR A 135 -9.41 8.18 -12.14
C THR A 135 -8.52 9.28 -12.72
N ILE A 136 -8.85 9.73 -13.93
CA ILE A 136 -8.14 10.84 -14.55
C ILE A 136 -8.20 12.08 -13.65
N GLU A 137 -9.37 12.38 -13.08
CA GLU A 137 -9.57 13.51 -12.14
C GLU A 137 -8.70 13.43 -10.89
N GLU A 138 -8.50 12.23 -10.33
CA GLU A 138 -7.66 12.05 -9.14
C GLU A 138 -6.19 12.39 -9.40
N ILE A 139 -5.70 12.20 -10.64
CA ILE A 139 -4.27 12.30 -10.94
C ILE A 139 -3.86 13.63 -11.58
N LYS A 140 -4.80 14.47 -12.04
CA LYS A 140 -4.51 15.72 -12.77
C LYS A 140 -3.46 16.60 -12.09
N LYS A 141 -3.60 16.73 -10.77
CA LYS A 141 -2.74 17.57 -9.92
C LYS A 141 -1.60 16.83 -9.24
N MET A 142 -1.39 15.56 -9.61
CA MET A 142 -0.29 14.77 -9.07
C MET A 142 0.97 14.92 -9.92
N ILE A 143 2.14 14.77 -9.30
CA ILE A 143 3.44 14.75 -9.96
C ILE A 143 3.86 13.28 -10.13
N PRO A 144 4.02 12.78 -11.37
CA PRO A 144 4.53 11.45 -11.62
C PRO A 144 6.05 11.42 -11.49
N LEU A 145 6.56 10.49 -10.70
CA LEU A 145 7.98 10.28 -10.48
C LEU A 145 8.39 8.88 -10.88
N LYS A 146 9.54 8.74 -11.52
CA LYS A 146 10.12 7.42 -11.77
C LYS A 146 10.52 6.78 -10.45
N THR A 147 10.22 5.51 -10.28
CA THR A 147 10.70 4.76 -9.12
C THR A 147 12.16 4.37 -9.33
N GLY A 148 12.95 4.23 -8.26
CA GLY A 148 14.31 3.66 -8.36
C GLY A 148 14.34 2.23 -8.92
N TYR A 149 13.18 1.58 -8.98
CA TYR A 149 12.96 0.24 -9.54
C TYR A 149 12.54 0.23 -11.01
N PHE A 150 12.43 1.41 -11.66
CA PHE A 150 12.00 1.56 -13.05
C PHE A 150 12.69 0.57 -13.99
N ARG A 151 14.03 0.44 -13.90
CA ARG A 151 14.80 -0.48 -14.75
C ARG A 151 14.56 -1.97 -14.47
N ASN A 152 14.16 -2.33 -13.25
CA ASN A 152 13.93 -3.72 -12.87
C ASN A 152 12.51 -4.20 -13.20
N LYS A 153 11.58 -3.25 -13.42
CA LYS A 153 10.15 -3.54 -13.72
C LYS A 153 9.83 -3.50 -15.21
N ILE A 154 10.62 -2.79 -16.00
CA ILE A 154 10.50 -2.77 -17.46
C ILE A 154 11.17 -4.04 -18.02
N THR A 155 10.37 -5.08 -18.23
CA THR A 155 10.77 -6.31 -18.93
C THR A 155 10.38 -6.24 -20.40
N ASP A 156 10.93 -7.10 -21.25
CA ASP A 156 10.52 -7.19 -22.66
C ASP A 156 9.00 -7.40 -22.81
N LYS A 157 8.41 -8.18 -21.89
CA LYS A 157 6.96 -8.38 -21.82
C LYS A 157 6.22 -7.07 -21.52
N THR A 158 6.67 -6.32 -20.52
CA THR A 158 6.08 -5.02 -20.15
C THR A 158 6.21 -3.99 -21.27
N ILE A 159 7.36 -4.00 -21.97
CA ILE A 159 7.60 -3.14 -23.14
C ILE A 159 6.63 -3.49 -24.26
N SER A 160 6.44 -4.78 -24.56
CA SER A 160 5.48 -5.23 -25.57
C SER A 160 4.07 -4.78 -25.21
N GLU A 161 3.62 -5.03 -23.98
CA GLU A 161 2.27 -4.63 -23.51
C GLU A 161 2.05 -3.11 -23.60
N LEU A 162 3.06 -2.32 -23.25
CA LEU A 162 3.01 -0.86 -23.35
C LEU A 162 2.88 -0.39 -24.81
N LYS A 163 3.70 -0.95 -25.70
CA LYS A 163 3.66 -0.64 -27.13
C LYS A 163 2.34 -1.06 -27.77
N ASP A 164 1.82 -2.23 -27.41
CA ASP A 164 0.55 -2.73 -27.93
C ASP A 164 -0.63 -1.85 -27.49
N LYS A 165 -0.60 -1.34 -26.25
CA LYS A 165 -1.71 -0.58 -25.66
C LYS A 165 -1.66 0.91 -25.99
N PHE A 166 -0.47 1.50 -26.05
CA PHE A 166 -0.29 2.94 -26.18
C PHE A 166 0.52 3.34 -27.40
N GLY A 167 1.31 2.44 -27.98
CA GLY A 167 2.23 2.74 -29.08
C GLY A 167 3.63 3.15 -28.60
N GLU A 168 4.54 3.36 -29.56
CA GLU A 168 5.96 3.64 -29.29
C GLU A 168 6.19 4.91 -28.46
N TRP A 169 5.30 5.90 -28.55
CA TRP A 169 5.44 7.16 -27.81
C TRP A 169 5.40 6.95 -26.28
N ALA A 170 4.77 5.89 -25.80
CA ALA A 170 4.66 5.64 -24.36
C ALA A 170 6.01 5.32 -23.72
N LEU A 171 6.93 4.66 -24.45
CA LEU A 171 8.29 4.44 -23.97
C LEU A 171 9.05 5.75 -23.88
N ASP A 172 9.00 6.54 -24.96
CA ASP A 172 9.65 7.85 -25.00
C ASP A 172 9.13 8.78 -23.90
N PHE A 173 7.81 8.76 -23.66
CA PHE A 173 7.18 9.45 -22.55
C PHE A 173 7.75 9.02 -21.20
N LEU A 174 7.80 7.71 -20.93
CA LEU A 174 8.30 7.18 -19.66
C LEU A 174 9.81 7.39 -19.49
N ASP A 175 10.58 7.43 -20.58
CA ASP A 175 12.03 7.71 -20.57
C ASP A 175 12.35 9.20 -20.38
N HIS A 176 11.47 10.10 -20.82
CA HIS A 176 11.67 11.55 -20.71
C HIS A 176 10.71 12.24 -19.72
N LEU A 177 10.01 11.47 -18.89
CA LEU A 177 9.05 11.98 -17.91
C LEU A 177 9.69 13.04 -16.98
N PRO A 178 9.21 14.31 -17.02
CA PRO A 178 9.64 15.36 -16.11
C PRO A 178 9.28 15.01 -14.65
N GLN A 179 10.21 15.24 -13.73
CA GLN A 179 10.07 14.82 -12.31
C GLN A 179 9.46 15.91 -11.41
N ASN A 180 8.93 16.99 -11.97
CA ASN A 180 8.47 18.17 -11.22
C ASN A 180 7.23 18.82 -11.83
N LEU A 181 6.53 18.11 -12.72
CA LEU A 181 5.39 18.64 -13.45
C LEU A 181 4.13 17.84 -13.10
N GLU A 182 3.02 18.55 -12.91
CA GLU A 182 1.72 17.92 -12.72
C GLU A 182 1.23 17.27 -14.02
N VAL A 183 0.41 16.22 -13.89
CA VAL A 183 -0.13 15.47 -15.04
C VAL A 183 -0.81 16.38 -16.06
N GLU A 184 -1.65 17.32 -15.61
CA GLU A 184 -2.38 18.25 -16.48
C GLU A 184 -1.47 19.12 -17.35
N LYS A 185 -0.18 19.28 -16.97
CA LYS A 185 0.79 20.09 -17.72
C LYS A 185 1.63 19.26 -18.70
N LEU A 186 1.57 17.92 -18.62
CA LEU A 186 2.40 17.02 -19.43
C LEU A 186 1.91 16.88 -20.88
N GLU A 187 0.62 17.11 -21.13
CA GLU A 187 0.01 17.01 -22.46
C GLU A 187 0.73 17.84 -23.53
N ASN A 188 1.14 19.06 -23.18
CA ASN A 188 1.79 20.00 -24.08
C ASN A 188 3.22 19.59 -24.46
N LEU A 189 3.89 18.81 -23.61
CA LEU A 189 5.27 18.36 -23.85
C LEU A 189 5.35 17.21 -24.84
N PHE A 190 4.32 16.36 -24.88
CA PHE A 190 4.32 15.13 -25.67
C PHE A 190 3.34 15.16 -26.84
N GLN A 191 2.69 16.30 -27.10
CA GLN A 191 1.70 16.47 -28.19
C GLN A 191 0.58 15.42 -28.12
N ARG A 192 0.10 15.16 -26.91
CA ARG A 192 -0.98 14.20 -26.61
C ARG A 192 -2.12 14.90 -25.88
N THR A 193 -3.29 14.29 -25.86
CA THR A 193 -4.40 14.77 -25.05
C THR A 193 -4.18 14.47 -23.55
N GLU A 194 -4.78 15.27 -22.67
CA GLU A 194 -4.80 15.02 -21.22
C GLU A 194 -5.17 13.57 -20.91
N ASN A 195 -6.21 13.05 -21.56
CA ASN A 195 -6.74 11.72 -21.33
C ASN A 195 -5.76 10.62 -21.73
N GLU A 196 -5.06 10.76 -22.86
CA GLU A 196 -4.04 9.79 -23.29
C GLU A 196 -2.89 9.72 -22.28
N VAL A 197 -2.38 10.89 -21.86
CA VAL A 197 -1.29 11.00 -20.88
C VAL A 197 -1.73 10.44 -19.53
N ALA A 198 -2.90 10.85 -19.04
CA ALA A 198 -3.46 10.37 -17.79
C ALA A 198 -3.64 8.84 -17.81
N THR A 199 -4.19 8.28 -18.89
CA THR A 199 -4.40 6.81 -19.00
C THR A 199 -3.07 6.04 -18.98
N LEU A 200 -2.04 6.55 -19.66
CA LEU A 200 -0.70 5.97 -19.61
C LEU A 200 -0.12 6.04 -18.20
N ILE A 201 -0.23 7.19 -17.53
CA ILE A 201 0.27 7.39 -16.17
C ILE A 201 -0.43 6.46 -15.17
N ILE A 202 -1.75 6.31 -15.27
CA ILE A 202 -2.53 5.38 -14.45
C ILE A 202 -1.99 3.97 -14.64
N TRP A 203 -1.89 3.52 -15.89
CA TRP A 203 -1.37 2.18 -16.20
C TRP A 203 0.06 1.98 -15.68
N ALA A 204 0.95 2.95 -15.90
CA ALA A 204 2.33 2.86 -15.45
C ALA A 204 2.43 2.85 -13.91
N THR A 205 1.52 3.52 -13.22
CA THR A 205 1.42 3.50 -11.75
C THR A 205 0.93 2.14 -11.25
N GLU A 206 -0.10 1.57 -11.89
CA GLU A 206 -0.63 0.24 -11.59
C GLU A 206 0.41 -0.88 -11.78
N HIS A 207 1.35 -0.69 -12.71
CA HIS A 207 2.46 -1.60 -12.97
C HIS A 207 3.71 -1.30 -12.13
N GLY A 208 3.65 -0.28 -11.24
CA GLY A 208 4.73 0.11 -10.35
C GLY A 208 5.95 0.72 -11.06
N ILE A 209 5.78 1.18 -12.30
CA ILE A 209 6.82 1.81 -13.11
C ILE A 209 7.08 3.24 -12.59
N ILE A 210 5.99 3.98 -12.38
CA ILE A 210 6.01 5.34 -11.82
C ILE A 210 5.23 5.38 -10.50
N ARG A 211 5.49 6.40 -9.69
CA ARG A 211 4.72 6.75 -8.49
C ARG A 211 4.08 8.13 -8.70
N LEU A 212 2.93 8.38 -8.08
CA LEU A 212 2.29 9.70 -8.07
C LEU A 212 2.43 10.36 -6.71
N ILE A 213 2.73 11.65 -6.68
CA ILE A 213 2.72 12.47 -5.46
C ILE A 213 1.67 13.57 -5.62
N GLY A 214 0.77 13.69 -4.66
CA GLY A 214 -0.25 14.75 -4.59
C GLY A 214 -0.23 15.46 -3.26
#